data_AF-A0A9W6YK58-F1
#
_entry.id   AF-A0A9W6YK58-F1
#
_cell.length_a   1.000
_cell.length_b   1.000
_cell.length_c   1.000
_cell.angle_alpha   90.00
_cell.angle_beta   90.00
_cell.angle_gamma   90.00
#
_symmetry.space_group_name_H-M   'P 1'
#
loop_
_entity.id
_entity.type
_entity.pdbx_description
1 polymer ?
#
loop_
_entity_poly.entity_id
_entity_poly.type
_entity_poly.pdbx_seq_one_letter_code
_entity_poly.pdbx_strand_id
1 'polypeptide(L)'
;MIRTLAFKQHIDQAEYDKLSIDDKKLFKEILAITHLQYNFHDQLEDPLDSLRAEYDKLKGELELGNDNPSIIKQLKSLSVDMYSNRLVSDSEFKEIITRLL
;
A
#
# COMPACT_ATOMS: atom_id res chain seq x y z
N MET A 1 17.77 -14.95 24.79
CA MET A 1 16.79 -14.59 25.83
C MET A 1 15.40 -14.33 25.23
N ILE A 2 15.20 -13.32 24.36
CA ILE A 2 13.88 -13.08 23.73
C ILE A 2 13.42 -14.23 22.82
N ARG A 3 14.31 -14.87 22.04
CA ARG A 3 14.00 -16.07 21.22
C ARG A 3 13.56 -17.29 22.04
N THR A 4 13.81 -17.29 23.35
CA THR A 4 13.45 -18.38 24.27
C THR A 4 12.06 -18.14 24.89
N LEU A 5 11.66 -16.88 25.04
CA LEU A 5 10.37 -16.49 25.62
C LEU A 5 9.24 -16.38 24.60
N ALA A 6 9.57 -16.12 23.33
CA ALA A 6 8.58 -16.03 22.25
C ALA A 6 9.11 -16.66 20.95
N PHE A 7 8.38 -17.62 20.41
CA PHE A 7 8.67 -18.27 19.13
C PHE A 7 7.37 -18.58 18.38
N LYS A 8 7.28 -18.21 17.08
CA LYS A 8 6.09 -18.42 16.24
C LYS A 8 4.76 -18.00 16.91
N GLN A 9 4.71 -16.78 17.45
CA GLN A 9 3.55 -16.24 18.18
C GLN A 9 3.14 -17.00 19.45
N HIS A 10 3.94 -17.96 19.90
CA HIS A 10 3.74 -18.66 21.16
C HIS A 10 4.71 -18.13 22.22
N ILE A 11 4.17 -17.76 23.38
CA ILE A 11 4.95 -17.34 24.54
C ILE A 11 5.12 -18.56 25.46
N ASP A 12 6.35 -18.87 25.84
CA ASP A 12 6.61 -19.87 26.88
C ASP A 12 6.21 -19.28 28.24
N GLN A 13 5.00 -19.59 28.69
CA GLN A 13 4.43 -19.07 29.93
C GLN A 13 5.25 -19.51 31.16
N ALA A 14 5.81 -20.72 31.14
CA ALA A 14 6.57 -21.26 32.27
C ALA A 14 7.90 -20.53 32.46
N GLU A 15 8.57 -20.14 31.37
CA GLU A 15 9.76 -19.30 31.42
C GLU A 15 9.43 -17.84 31.70
N TYR A 16 8.31 -17.32 31.17
CA TYR A 16 7.84 -15.96 31.48
C TYR A 16 7.52 -15.80 32.97
N ASP A 17 6.89 -16.77 33.61
CA ASP A 17 6.51 -16.68 35.01
C ASP A 17 7.70 -16.64 35.97
N LYS A 18 8.84 -17.22 35.56
CA LYS A 18 10.12 -17.20 36.29
C LYS A 18 10.83 -15.85 36.22
N LEU A 19 10.44 -14.95 35.32
CA LEU A 19 11.05 -13.63 35.19
C LEU A 19 10.77 -12.74 36.41
N SER A 20 11.71 -11.84 36.67
CA SER A 20 11.52 -10.77 37.65
C SER A 20 10.39 -9.82 37.22
N ILE A 21 9.85 -9.03 38.16
CA ILE A 21 8.80 -8.06 37.84
C ILE A 21 9.28 -7.04 36.80
N ASP A 22 10.55 -6.62 36.88
CA ASP A 22 11.13 -5.65 35.96
C ASP A 22 11.34 -6.25 34.55
N ASP A 23 11.78 -7.51 34.48
CA ASP A 23 11.91 -8.22 33.20
C ASP A 23 10.54 -8.47 32.55
N LYS A 24 9.49 -8.73 33.34
CA LYS A 24 8.11 -8.85 32.83
C LYS A 24 7.60 -7.53 32.25
N LYS A 25 7.94 -6.40 32.86
CA LYS A 25 7.60 -5.07 32.32
C LYS A 25 8.33 -4.83 31.00
N LEU A 26 9.64 -5.07 30.96
CA LEU A 26 10.45 -4.90 29.75
C LEU A 26 9.97 -5.80 28.61
N PHE A 27 9.62 -7.06 28.90
CA PHE A 27 9.07 -7.98 27.92
C PHE A 27 7.76 -7.46 27.31
N LYS A 28 6.85 -6.92 28.13
CA LYS A 28 5.59 -6.32 27.66
C LYS A 28 5.84 -5.09 26.79
N GLU A 29 6.78 -4.24 27.15
CA GLU A 29 7.16 -3.06 26.36
C GLU A 29 7.71 -3.46 24.99
N ILE A 30 8.64 -4.42 24.95
CA ILE A 30 9.21 -4.93 23.70
C ILE A 30 8.12 -5.57 22.83
N LEU A 31 7.22 -6.36 23.42
CA LEU A 31 6.12 -6.98 22.69
C LEU A 31 5.18 -5.93 22.08
N ALA A 32 4.83 -4.88 22.84
CA ALA A 32 4.01 -3.77 22.35
C ALA A 32 4.69 -3.00 21.20
N ILE A 33 5.99 -2.68 21.33
CA ILE A 33 6.77 -2.02 20.27
C ILE A 33 6.83 -2.91 19.02
N THR A 34 7.06 -4.21 19.20
CA THR A 34 7.14 -5.16 18.08
C THR A 34 5.81 -5.29 17.35
N HIS A 35 4.69 -5.35 18.07
CA HIS A 35 3.35 -5.36 17.45
C HIS A 35 3.07 -4.06 16.68
N LEU A 36 3.42 -2.90 17.24
CA LEU A 36 3.30 -1.64 16.53
C LEU A 36 4.16 -1.65 15.26
N GLN A 37 5.44 -2.00 15.36
CA GLN A 37 6.34 -2.08 14.21
C GLN A 37 5.84 -3.04 13.14
N TYR A 38 5.29 -4.21 13.52
CA TYR A 38 4.71 -5.16 12.59
C TYR A 38 3.45 -4.62 11.91
N ASN A 39 2.57 -3.95 12.65
CA ASN A 39 1.36 -3.33 12.10
C ASN A 39 1.67 -2.15 11.16
N PHE A 40 2.81 -1.50 11.32
CA PHE A 40 3.33 -0.47 10.40
C PHE A 40 4.37 -1.01 9.41
N HIS A 41 4.61 -2.33 9.41
CA HIS A 41 5.58 -2.95 8.49
C HIS A 41 5.03 -3.04 7.07
N ASP A 42 3.72 -3.24 6.94
CA ASP A 42 3.04 -3.11 5.66
C ASP A 42 3.19 -1.65 5.23
N GLN A 43 4.02 -1.43 4.21
CA GLN A 43 4.16 -0.11 3.60
C GLN A 43 2.76 0.34 3.19
N LEU A 44 2.32 1.49 3.70
CA LEU A 44 1.14 2.14 3.16
C LEU A 44 1.47 2.42 1.69
N GLU A 45 0.83 1.70 0.78
CA GLU A 45 0.95 1.96 -0.66
C GLU A 45 0.56 3.42 -0.89
N ASP A 46 1.42 4.16 -1.61
CA ASP A 46 1.10 5.53 -1.98
C ASP A 46 -0.16 5.49 -2.85
N PRO A 47 -1.27 6.12 -2.42
CA PRO A 47 -2.50 6.13 -3.22
C PRO A 47 -2.27 6.67 -4.65
N LEU A 48 -1.26 7.51 -4.85
CA LEU A 48 -0.88 8.04 -6.16
C LEU A 48 -0.19 6.99 -7.05
N ASP A 49 0.56 6.05 -6.46
CA ASP A 49 1.19 4.95 -7.21
C ASP A 49 0.11 3.99 -7.73
N SER A 50 -0.88 3.66 -6.90
CA SER A 50 -2.02 2.84 -7.30
C SER A 50 -2.84 3.53 -8.40
N LEU A 51 -3.06 4.85 -8.28
CA LEU A 51 -3.76 5.66 -9.30
C LEU A 51 -3.00 5.64 -10.64
N ARG A 52 -1.67 5.77 -10.60
CA ARG A 52 -0.81 5.73 -11.78
C ARG A 52 -0.80 4.35 -12.44
N ALA A 53 -0.73 3.28 -11.65
CA ALA A 53 -0.77 1.92 -12.17
C ALA A 53 -2.09 1.62 -12.90
N GLU A 54 -3.22 2.07 -12.35
CA GLU A 54 -4.53 1.93 -13.00
C GLU A 54 -4.60 2.73 -14.31
N TYR A 55 -4.04 3.94 -14.32
CA TYR A 55 -3.99 4.78 -15.51
C TYR A 55 -3.16 4.17 -16.63
N ASP A 56 -1.95 3.71 -16.31
CA ASP A 56 -1.05 3.08 -17.29
C ASP A 56 -1.69 1.80 -17.87
N LYS A 57 -2.40 1.03 -17.04
CA LYS A 57 -3.16 -0.14 -17.49
C LYS A 57 -4.24 0.24 -18.50
N LEU A 58 -5.11 1.19 -18.16
CA LEU A 58 -6.22 1.59 -19.05
C LEU A 58 -5.73 2.26 -20.34
N LYS A 59 -4.64 3.04 -20.26
CA LYS A 59 -3.97 3.60 -21.45
C LYS A 59 -3.42 2.49 -22.35
N GLY A 60 -2.77 1.48 -21.76
CA GLY A 60 -2.26 0.32 -22.49
C GLY A 60 -3.36 -0.46 -23.21
N GLU A 61 -4.50 -0.70 -22.55
CA GLU A 61 -5.67 -1.33 -23.18
C GLU A 61 -6.15 -0.55 -24.42
N LEU A 62 -6.21 0.77 -24.34
CA LEU A 62 -6.57 1.63 -25.47
C LEU A 62 -5.53 1.57 -26.60
N GLU A 63 -4.24 1.52 -26.26
CA GLU A 63 -3.15 1.38 -27.24
C GLU A 63 -3.18 0.04 -27.97
N LEU A 64 -3.69 -1.01 -27.31
CA LEU A 64 -3.94 -2.32 -27.91
C LEU A 64 -5.21 -2.38 -28.76
N GLY A 65 -5.96 -1.27 -28.89
CA GLY A 65 -7.18 -1.18 -29.69
C GLY A 65 -8.43 -1.68 -28.98
N ASN A 66 -8.44 -1.70 -27.64
CA ASN A 66 -9.62 -2.06 -26.86
C ASN A 66 -10.58 -0.86 -26.72
N ASP A 67 -11.50 -0.73 -27.67
CA ASP A 67 -12.48 0.38 -27.71
C ASP A 67 -13.71 0.15 -26.82
N ASN A 68 -13.58 -0.62 -25.74
CA ASN A 68 -14.69 -0.85 -24.82
C ASN A 68 -15.16 0.50 -24.21
N PRO A 69 -16.43 0.89 -24.37
CA PRO A 69 -16.94 2.17 -23.85
C PRO A 69 -16.74 2.35 -22.34
N SER A 70 -16.72 1.25 -21.58
CA SER A 70 -16.45 1.30 -20.14
C SER A 70 -15.01 1.70 -19.82
N ILE A 71 -14.04 1.19 -20.59
CA ILE A 71 -12.61 1.52 -20.45
C ILE A 71 -12.37 2.98 -20.82
N ILE A 72 -12.93 3.43 -21.94
CA ILE A 72 -12.86 4.83 -22.39
C ILE A 72 -13.43 5.76 -21.32
N LYS A 73 -14.58 5.43 -20.73
CA LYS A 73 -15.20 6.21 -19.66
C LYS A 73 -14.33 6.28 -18.41
N GLN A 74 -13.76 5.15 -17.99
CA GLN A 74 -12.88 5.07 -16.82
C GLN A 74 -11.59 5.87 -17.06
N LEU A 75 -10.94 5.67 -18.20
CA LEU A 75 -9.72 6.38 -18.57
C LEU A 75 -9.95 7.89 -18.64
N LYS A 76 -11.10 8.35 -19.12
CA LYS A 76 -11.46 9.77 -19.14
C LYS A 76 -11.55 10.37 -17.73
N SER A 77 -12.22 9.68 -16.80
CA SER A 77 -12.29 10.12 -15.40
C SER A 77 -10.90 10.16 -14.78
N LEU A 78 -10.16 9.06 -14.95
CA LEU A 78 -8.84 8.89 -14.36
C LEU A 78 -7.83 9.90 -14.91
N SER A 79 -7.92 10.26 -16.20
CA SER A 79 -7.08 11.30 -16.80
C SER A 79 -7.27 12.67 -16.13
N VAL A 80 -8.50 13.01 -15.70
CA VAL A 80 -8.78 14.25 -14.97
C VAL A 80 -8.15 14.21 -13.57
N ASP A 81 -8.23 13.06 -12.90
CA ASP A 81 -7.64 12.86 -11.58
C ASP A 81 -6.10 12.93 -11.65
N MET A 82 -5.49 12.29 -12.65
CA MET A 82 -4.05 12.34 -12.91
C MET A 82 -3.56 13.77 -13.17
N TYR A 83 -4.30 14.54 -13.96
CA TYR A 83 -3.95 15.94 -14.24
C TYR A 83 -4.09 16.82 -12.99
N SER A 84 -5.18 16.64 -12.22
CA SER A 84 -5.43 17.39 -10.97
C SER A 84 -4.36 17.14 -9.92
N ASN A 85 -3.83 15.91 -9.85
CA ASN A 85 -2.73 15.53 -8.96
C ASN A 85 -1.33 15.83 -9.54
N ARG A 86 -1.24 16.48 -10.72
CA ARG A 86 0.03 16.81 -11.42
C ARG A 86 0.90 15.59 -11.74
N LEU A 87 0.28 14.42 -11.91
CA LEU A 87 0.96 13.18 -12.27
C LEU A 87 1.21 13.06 -13.78
N VAL A 88 0.46 13.83 -14.58
CA VAL A 88 0.63 13.93 -16.03
C VAL A 88 0.76 15.40 -16.45
N SER A 89 1.47 15.63 -17.55
CA SER A 89 1.65 16.97 -18.12
C SER A 89 0.38 17.47 -18.85
N ASP A 90 0.24 18.78 -19.02
CA ASP A 90 -0.84 19.37 -19.83
C ASP A 90 -0.82 18.86 -21.29
N SER A 91 0.37 18.63 -21.85
CA SER A 91 0.52 18.04 -23.19
C SER A 91 -0.01 16.61 -23.25
N GLU A 92 0.35 15.78 -22.26
CA GLU A 92 -0.10 14.38 -22.20
C GLU A 92 -1.61 14.27 -21.96
N PHE A 93 -2.14 15.11 -21.06
CA PHE A 93 -3.57 15.17 -20.80
C PHE A 93 -4.35 15.55 -22.08
N LYS A 94 -3.89 16.57 -22.82
CA LYS A 94 -4.51 16.99 -24.08
C LYS A 94 -4.48 15.90 -25.14
N GLU A 95 -3.37 15.19 -25.26
CA GLU A 95 -3.22 14.08 -26.20
C GLU A 95 -4.27 12.99 -25.94
N ILE A 96 -4.38 12.56 -24.68
CA ILE A 96 -5.30 11.49 -24.30
C ILE A 96 -6.75 11.91 -24.41
N ILE A 97 -7.12 13.10 -23.94
CA ILE A 97 -8.50 13.59 -24.06
C ILE A 97 -8.91 13.74 -25.54
N THR A 98 -7.99 14.18 -26.41
CA THR A 98 -8.27 14.28 -27.86
C THR A 98 -8.52 12.92 -28.48
N ARG A 99 -7.81 11.87 -28.03
CA ARG A 99 -7.99 10.49 -28.50
C ARG A 99 -9.28 9.84 -27.99
N LEU A 100 -9.85 10.35 -26.89
CA LEU A 100 -11.06 9.84 -26.26
C LEU A 100 -12.35 10.57 -26.69
N LEU A 101 -12.25 11.58 -27.55
CA LEU A 101 -13.37 12.34 -28.13
C LEU A 101 -13.79 11.77 -29.49
#